data_AF-A0A1S7TLR0-F1
#
_entry.id   AF-A0A1S7TLR0-F1
#
_cell.length_a   1.000
_cell.length_b   1.000
_cell.length_c   1.000
_cell.angle_alpha   90.00
_cell.angle_beta   90.00
_cell.angle_gamma   90.00
#
_symmetry.space_group_name_H-M   'P 1'
#
loop_
_entity.id
_entity.type
_entity.pdbx_description
1 polymer ?
#
loop_
_entity_poly.entity_id
_entity_poly.type
_entity_poly.pdbx_seq_one_letter_code
_entity_poly.pdbx_strand_id
1 'polypeptide(L)'
;MTKKYEKELSLEELAALPDEKIDYSDIPELDERFWANAKLVEPEGTQQITLRVKKSVVEAYKSTGKGYQTRMNAVLESYARTLLKR
;
A
#
# COMPACT_ATOMS: atom_id res chain seq x y z
N MET A 1 -5.65 -12.58 21.63
CA MET A 1 -6.34 -11.28 21.71
C MET A 1 -7.69 -11.50 22.34
N THR A 2 -7.83 -11.12 23.61
CA THR A 2 -9.07 -11.23 24.38
C THR A 2 -10.00 -10.12 23.91
N LYS A 3 -11.21 -10.46 23.45
CA LYS A 3 -12.19 -9.44 23.05
C LYS A 3 -12.65 -8.69 24.30
N LYS A 4 -12.34 -7.39 24.37
CA LYS A 4 -12.74 -6.51 25.48
C LYS A 4 -14.23 -6.15 25.45
N TYR A 5 -14.87 -6.28 24.29
CA TYR A 5 -16.28 -5.97 24.09
C TYR A 5 -17.00 -7.16 23.45
N GLU A 6 -18.18 -7.50 24.00
CA GLU A 6 -19.09 -8.52 23.47
C GLU A 6 -19.74 -8.09 22.14
N LYS A 7 -19.83 -6.77 21.90
CA LYS A 7 -20.42 -6.16 20.71
C LYS A 7 -19.71 -4.86 20.34
N GLU A 8 -19.69 -4.52 19.05
CA GLU A 8 -19.25 -3.22 18.55
C GLU A 8 -20.14 -2.10 19.11
N LEU A 9 -19.52 -1.03 19.62
CA LEU A 9 -20.25 0.15 20.08
C LEU A 9 -20.90 0.86 18.89
N SER A 10 -22.10 1.40 19.10
CA SER A 10 -22.74 2.30 18.14
C SER A 10 -22.02 3.66 18.08
N LEU A 11 -22.25 4.41 16.99
CA LEU A 11 -21.63 5.74 16.79
C LEU A 11 -21.95 6.72 17.93
N GLU A 12 -23.16 6.64 18.49
CA GLU A 12 -23.60 7.49 19.61
C GLU A 12 -22.85 7.15 20.90
N GLU A 13 -22.63 5.86 21.16
CA GLU A 13 -21.89 5.39 22.34
C GLU A 13 -20.39 5.71 22.22
N LEU A 14 -19.81 5.66 21.01
CA LEU A 14 -18.43 6.08 20.75
C LEU A 14 -18.24 7.58 20.96
N ALA A 15 -19.18 8.40 20.49
CA ALA A 15 -19.11 9.86 20.65
C ALA A 15 -19.30 10.32 22.11
N ALA A 16 -20.01 9.53 22.92
CA ALA A 16 -20.20 9.79 24.35
C ALA A 16 -19.08 9.20 25.23
N LEU A 17 -18.17 8.41 24.65
CA LEU A 17 -17.07 7.81 25.40
C LEU A 17 -15.99 8.87 25.68
N PRO A 18 -15.66 9.16 26.95
CA PRO A 18 -14.57 10.06 27.27
C PRO A 18 -13.22 9.46 26.90
N ASP A 19 -12.29 10.28 26.43
CA ASP A 19 -10.97 9.87 25.92
C ASP A 19 -10.18 9.00 26.91
N GLU A 20 -10.31 9.25 28.22
CA GLU A 20 -9.67 8.48 29.29
C GLU A 20 -10.10 7.00 29.34
N LYS A 21 -11.26 6.66 28.76
CA LYS A 21 -11.78 5.30 28.67
C LYS A 21 -11.41 4.60 27.35
N ILE A 22 -10.74 5.31 26.43
CA ILE A 22 -10.23 4.71 25.20
C ILE A 22 -9.03 3.83 25.57
N ASP A 23 -9.08 2.58 25.12
CA ASP A 23 -8.02 1.61 25.34
C ASP A 23 -7.02 1.67 24.18
N TYR A 24 -5.76 1.97 24.50
CA TYR A 24 -4.64 1.96 23.56
C TYR A 24 -3.69 0.77 23.78
N SER A 25 -4.08 -0.22 24.59
CA SER A 25 -3.21 -1.36 24.93
C SER A 25 -2.80 -2.23 23.73
N ASP A 26 -3.56 -2.18 22.64
CA ASP A 26 -3.28 -2.86 21.38
C ASP A 26 -2.44 -2.03 20.40
N ILE A 27 -2.38 -0.71 20.59
CA ILE A 27 -1.67 0.24 19.73
C ILE A 27 -0.75 1.08 20.63
N PRO A 28 0.41 0.55 21.03
CA PRO A 28 1.36 1.31 21.84
C PRO A 28 1.86 2.54 21.08
N GLU A 29 2.18 3.60 21.82
CA GLU A 29 2.74 4.81 21.25
C GLU A 29 4.06 4.52 20.50
N LEU A 30 4.23 5.15 19.33
CA LEU A 30 5.42 4.99 18.51
C LEU A 30 6.57 5.80 19.12
N ASP A 31 7.51 5.12 19.77
CA ASP A 31 8.66 5.72 20.44
C ASP A 31 9.87 5.92 19.50
N GLU A 32 10.93 6.56 20.01
CA GLU A 32 12.18 6.76 19.25
C GLU A 32 12.79 5.44 18.76
N ARG A 33 12.55 4.31 19.45
CA ARG A 33 13.08 3.00 19.04
C ARG A 33 12.36 2.46 17.81
N PHE A 34 11.06 2.70 17.69
CA PHE A 34 10.29 2.41 16.48
C PHE A 34 10.88 3.16 15.28
N TRP A 35 11.14 4.47 15.45
CA TRP A 35 11.67 5.32 14.39
C TRP A 35 13.16 5.10 14.10
N ALA A 36 13.94 4.60 15.05
CA ALA A 36 15.38 4.37 14.89
C ALA A 36 15.74 3.47 13.70
N ASN A 37 14.86 2.54 13.33
CA ASN A 37 15.04 1.63 12.18
C ASN A 37 14.01 1.86 11.06
N ALA A 38 13.19 2.90 11.18
CA ALA A 38 12.19 3.20 10.16
C ALA A 38 12.89 3.57 8.85
N LYS A 39 12.52 2.89 7.77
CA LYS A 39 13.00 3.22 6.43
C LYS A 39 11.99 4.13 5.76
N LEU A 40 12.44 5.31 5.36
CA LEU A 40 11.66 6.15 4.47
C LEU A 40 11.49 5.41 3.14
N VAL A 41 10.25 5.06 2.82
CA VAL A 41 9.90 4.49 1.52
C VAL A 41 9.35 5.64 0.69
N GLU A 42 10.19 6.18 -0.20
CA GLU A 42 9.69 7.10 -1.21
C GLU A 42 8.82 6.33 -2.21
N PRO A 43 7.65 6.87 -2.61
CA PRO A 43 6.85 6.24 -3.64
C PRO A 43 7.67 6.18 -4.93
N GLU A 44 7.80 4.97 -5.48
CA GLU A 44 8.54 4.75 -6.72
C GLU A 44 7.85 5.50 -7.87
N GLY A 45 8.50 6.58 -8.33
CA GLY A 45 8.03 7.38 -9.46
C GLY A 45 8.28 6.68 -10.78
N THR A 46 7.62 7.15 -11.85
CA THR A 46 7.90 6.68 -13.20
C THR A 46 8.99 7.53 -13.84
N GLN A 47 9.97 6.90 -14.48
CA GLN A 47 10.98 7.59 -15.28
C GLN A 47 10.58 7.58 -16.76
N GLN A 48 10.50 8.75 -17.38
CA GLN A 48 10.21 8.85 -18.81
C GLN A 48 11.45 8.44 -19.61
N ILE A 49 11.36 7.30 -20.29
CA ILE A 49 12.41 6.77 -21.17
C ILE A 49 11.88 6.55 -22.59
N THR A 50 12.77 6.60 -23.59
CA THR A 50 12.45 6.19 -24.96
C THR A 50 12.81 4.71 -25.14
N LEU A 51 11.79 3.83 -25.13
CA LEU A 51 11.95 2.39 -25.36
C LEU A 51 11.20 1.96 -26.63
N ARG A 52 11.82 1.12 -27.45
CA ARG A 52 11.15 0.47 -28.58
C ARG A 52 10.45 -0.80 -28.13
N VAL A 53 9.13 -0.86 -28.28
CA VAL A 53 8.29 -2.02 -27.97
C VAL A 53 7.60 -2.50 -29.25
N LYS A 54 7.43 -3.82 -29.41
CA LYS A 54 6.73 -4.39 -30.57
C LYS A 54 5.32 -3.81 -30.68
N LYS A 55 4.90 -3.48 -31.91
CA LYS A 55 3.57 -2.90 -32.19
C LYS A 55 2.43 -3.76 -31.62
N SER A 56 2.48 -5.08 -31.83
CA SER A 56 1.47 -6.02 -31.33
C SER A 56 1.32 -5.99 -29.80
N VAL A 57 2.42 -5.77 -29.07
CA VAL A 57 2.39 -5.67 -27.61
C VAL A 57 1.72 -4.36 -27.20
N VAL A 58 2.11 -3.23 -27.81
CA VAL A 58 1.49 -1.93 -27.52
C VAL A 58 -0.01 -1.95 -27.82
N GLU A 59 -0.42 -2.56 -28.93
CA GLU A 59 -1.84 -2.69 -29.30
C GLU A 59 -2.60 -3.58 -28.32
N ALA A 60 -2.02 -4.70 -27.89
CA ALA A 60 -2.62 -5.60 -26.90
C ALA A 60 -2.84 -4.90 -25.55
N TYR A 61 -1.91 -4.03 -25.11
CA TYR A 61 -2.14 -3.25 -23.89
C TYR A 61 -3.12 -2.10 -24.14
N LYS A 62 -3.03 -1.38 -25.26
CA LYS A 62 -3.96 -0.28 -25.57
C LYS A 62 -5.42 -0.74 -25.64
N SER A 63 -5.70 -1.96 -26.11
CA SER A 63 -7.06 -2.50 -26.15
C SER A 63 -7.71 -2.65 -24.77
N THR A 64 -6.91 -2.70 -23.71
CA THR A 64 -7.40 -2.74 -22.31
C THR A 64 -7.90 -1.38 -21.79
N GLY A 65 -7.83 -0.30 -22.59
CA GLY A 65 -8.36 1.01 -22.26
C GLY A 65 -7.41 1.90 -21.45
N LYS A 66 -7.99 2.86 -20.70
CA LYS A 66 -7.22 3.82 -19.89
C LYS A 66 -6.32 3.09 -18.89
N GLY A 67 -5.10 3.60 -18.69
CA GLY A 67 -4.10 3.00 -17.80
C GLY A 67 -3.31 1.84 -18.42
N TYR A 68 -3.32 1.68 -19.75
CA TYR A 68 -2.54 0.62 -20.41
C TYR A 68 -1.04 0.68 -20.09
N GLN A 69 -0.49 1.90 -19.94
CA GLN A 69 0.91 2.09 -19.55
C GLN A 69 1.18 1.58 -18.14
N THR A 70 0.28 1.84 -17.18
CA THR A 70 0.38 1.35 -15.80
C THR A 70 0.36 -0.18 -15.76
N ARG A 71 -0.56 -0.82 -16.50
CA ARG A 71 -0.62 -2.28 -16.60
C ARG A 71 0.63 -2.87 -17.26
N MET A 72 1.11 -2.25 -18.33
CA MET A 72 2.35 -2.64 -18.99
C MET A 72 3.54 -2.53 -18.03
N ASN A 73 3.61 -1.45 -17.23
CA ASN A 73 4.66 -1.26 -16.23
C ASN A 73 4.63 -2.34 -15.14
N ALA A 74 3.45 -2.68 -14.61
CA ALA A 74 3.30 -3.71 -13.58
C ALA A 74 3.81 -5.09 -14.05
N VAL A 75 3.63 -5.42 -15.33
CA VAL A 75 4.15 -6.67 -15.91
C VAL A 75 5.67 -6.64 -16.03
N LEU A 76 6.25 -5.52 -16.48
CA LEU A 76 7.70 -5.34 -16.53
C LEU A 76 8.33 -5.44 -15.14
N GLU A 77 7.71 -4.82 -14.14
CA GLU A 77 8.14 -4.86 -12.76
C GLU A 77 8.08 -6.28 -12.18
N SER A 78 6.99 -6.99 -12.40
CA SER A 78 6.84 -8.39 -11.98
C SER A 78 7.95 -9.26 -12.56
N TYR A 79 8.24 -9.13 -13.86
CA TYR A 79 9.33 -9.86 -14.49
C TYR A 79 10.71 -9.45 -13.92
N ALA A 80 10.98 -8.16 -13.75
CA ALA A 80 12.23 -7.67 -13.17
C ALA A 80 12.47 -8.22 -11.75
N ARG A 81 11.42 -8.29 -10.92
CA ARG A 81 11.49 -8.89 -9.58
C ARG A 81 11.89 -10.37 -9.62
N THR A 82 11.56 -11.12 -10.67
CA THR A 82 12.02 -12.53 -10.80
C THR A 82 13.51 -12.64 -11.07
N LEU A 83 14.11 -11.64 -11.75
CA LEU A 83 15.55 -11.62 -12.02
C LEU A 83 16.37 -11.28 -10.78
N LEU A 84 15.85 -10.39 -9.91
CA LEU A 84 16.51 -9.95 -8.67
C LEU A 84 16.48 -10.99 -7.54
N LYS A 85 15.64 -12.04 -7.65
CA LYS A 85 15.53 -13.13 -6.67
C LYS A 85 16.46 -14.32 -6.97
N ARG A 86 17.34 -14.21 -7.99
CA ARG A 86 18.42 -15.16 -8.27
C ARG A 86 19.74 -14.60 -7.77
#